data_AF-A0A849EX28-F1
#
_entry.id   AF-A0A849EX28-F1
#
_cell.length_a   1.000
_cell.length_b   1.000
_cell.length_c   1.000
_cell.angle_alpha   90.00
_cell.angle_beta   90.00
_cell.angle_gamma   90.00
#
_symmetry.space_group_name_H-M   'P 1'
#
loop_
_entity.id
_entity.type
_entity.pdbx_description
1 polymer ?
#
loop_
_entity_poly.entity_id
_entity_poly.type
_entity_poly.pdbx_seq_one_letter_code
_entity_poly.pdbx_strand_id
1 'polypeptide(L)'
;MVKRKRLIWQLYPSFVLLVLGALLATGWYASHATRSFYMAQTREDLLRQARLLTPQLKPYLKPLQAAPLDLFCKHIMRNVHTRMTVVLTNGRVVADSDADPRMLKNHADRPEIITALTGSVATSLRLSE
;
A
#
# COMPACT_ATOMS: atom_id res chain seq x y z
N MET A 1 12.19 51.63 -40.25
CA MET A 1 11.52 50.87 -39.15
C MET A 1 12.23 49.54 -39.00
N VAL A 2 13.10 49.38 -37.99
CA VAL A 2 14.01 48.23 -37.87
C VAL A 2 13.25 47.00 -37.36
N LYS A 3 13.23 45.91 -38.15
CA LYS A 3 12.67 44.60 -37.76
C LYS A 3 13.50 43.99 -36.61
N ARG A 4 13.20 44.38 -35.37
CA ARG A 4 13.81 43.83 -34.14
C ARG A 4 13.34 42.41 -33.76
N LYS A 5 12.58 41.73 -34.63
CA LYS A 5 11.99 40.41 -34.33
C LYS A 5 13.03 39.27 -34.25
N ARG A 6 14.17 39.35 -34.98
CA ARG A 6 15.13 38.22 -35.08
C ARG A 6 15.84 37.89 -33.76
N LEU A 7 16.23 38.88 -32.96
CA LEU A 7 16.99 38.63 -31.73
C LEU A 7 16.11 38.03 -30.61
N ILE A 8 14.90 38.58 -30.45
CA ILE A 8 13.92 38.09 -29.46
C ILE A 8 13.52 36.65 -29.78
N TRP A 9 13.29 36.33 -31.06
CA TRP A 9 12.92 34.97 -31.50
C TRP A 9 14.08 33.97 -31.46
N GLN A 10 15.33 34.42 -31.30
CA GLN A 10 16.50 33.56 -31.10
C GLN A 10 16.71 33.19 -29.63
N LEU A 11 16.49 34.14 -28.71
CA LEU A 11 16.69 33.94 -27.27
C LEU A 11 15.46 33.32 -26.59
N TYR A 12 14.26 33.79 -26.95
CA TYR A 12 13.00 33.36 -26.35
C TYR A 12 12.77 31.83 -26.35
N PRO A 13 12.96 31.07 -27.45
CA PRO A 13 12.74 29.63 -27.43
C PRO A 13 13.69 28.88 -26.50
N SER A 14 14.93 29.37 -26.32
CA SER A 14 15.88 28.78 -25.37
C SER A 14 15.41 28.95 -23.93
N PHE A 15 14.89 30.14 -23.57
CA PHE A 15 14.33 30.37 -22.24
C PHE A 15 13.03 29.57 -22.02
N VAL A 16 12.17 29.45 -23.05
CA VAL A 16 10.97 28.61 -22.99
C VAL A 16 11.32 27.14 -22.77
N LEU A 17 12.31 26.61 -23.52
CA LEU A 17 12.78 25.24 -23.33
C LEU A 17 13.37 25.01 -21.94
N LEU A 18 14.12 25.99 -21.42
CA LEU A 18 14.69 25.92 -20.08
C LEU A 18 13.58 25.89 -19.02
N VAL A 19 12.58 26.76 -19.14
CA VAL A 19 11.41 26.78 -18.23
C VAL A 19 10.61 25.48 -18.33
N LEU A 20 10.35 24.99 -19.55
CA LEU A 20 9.66 23.70 -19.77
C LEU A 20 10.44 22.54 -19.16
N GLY A 21 11.76 22.49 -19.36
CA GLY A 21 12.64 21.48 -18.77
C GLY A 21 12.60 21.52 -17.24
N ALA A 22 12.67 22.72 -16.65
CA ALA A 22 12.56 22.89 -15.20
C ALA A 22 11.19 22.44 -14.67
N LEU A 23 10.09 22.79 -15.34
CA LEU A 23 8.74 22.37 -14.97
C LEU A 23 8.56 20.84 -15.07
N LEU A 24 9.08 20.21 -16.12
CA LEU A 24 9.03 18.75 -16.28
C LEU A 24 9.87 18.05 -15.20
N ALA A 25 11.09 18.52 -14.96
CA ALA A 25 11.96 17.94 -13.94
C ALA A 25 11.35 18.06 -12.53
N THR A 26 10.85 19.24 -12.18
CA THR A 26 10.20 19.48 -10.88
C THR A 26 8.90 18.70 -10.74
N GLY A 27 8.05 18.68 -11.77
CA GLY A 27 6.80 17.91 -11.77
C GLY A 27 7.05 16.41 -11.63
N TRP A 28 8.06 15.88 -12.33
CA TRP A 28 8.44 14.47 -12.22
C TRP A 28 8.98 14.14 -10.83
N TYR A 29 9.89 14.95 -10.30
CA TYR A 29 10.44 14.78 -8.96
C TYR A 29 9.34 14.84 -7.90
N ALA A 30 8.47 15.84 -7.96
CA ALA A 30 7.35 16.00 -7.03
C ALA A 30 6.42 14.79 -7.10
N SER A 31 6.04 14.33 -8.31
CA SER A 31 5.20 13.14 -8.49
C SER A 31 5.82 11.90 -7.86
N HIS A 32 7.12 11.67 -8.09
CA HIS A 32 7.82 10.53 -7.52
C HIS A 32 7.92 10.62 -5.99
N ALA A 33 8.25 11.80 -5.45
CA ALA A 33 8.38 12.04 -4.02
C ALA A 33 7.03 11.89 -3.31
N THR A 34 5.95 12.44 -3.87
CA THR A 34 4.60 12.30 -3.31
C THR A 34 4.15 10.85 -3.31
N ARG A 35 4.41 10.09 -4.38
CA ARG A 35 4.03 8.67 -4.46
C ARG A 35 4.77 7.83 -3.42
N SER A 36 6.09 8.00 -3.28
CA SER A 36 6.86 7.24 -2.29
C SER A 36 6.44 7.59 -0.86
N PHE A 37 6.22 8.88 -0.58
CA PHE A 37 5.72 9.35 0.71
C PHE A 37 4.35 8.77 1.05
N TYR A 38 3.41 8.80 0.09
CA TYR A 38 2.07 8.24 0.27
C TYR A 38 2.13 6.75 0.59
N MET A 39 2.91 5.97 -0.16
CA MET A 39 3.06 4.53 0.08
C MET A 39 3.70 4.22 1.44
N ALA A 40 4.70 4.99 1.85
CA ALA A 40 5.34 4.84 3.16
C ALA A 40 4.35 5.15 4.29
N GLN A 41 3.57 6.22 4.16
CA GLN A 41 2.54 6.59 5.12
C GLN A 41 1.45 5.51 5.23
N THR A 42 0.94 5.01 4.10
CA THR A 42 -0.05 3.93 4.09
C THR A 42 0.49 2.67 4.77
N ARG A 43 1.75 2.30 4.52
CA ARG A 43 2.38 1.15 5.19
C ARG A 43 2.41 1.34 6.70
N GLU A 44 2.85 2.49 7.18
CA GLU A 44 2.90 2.78 8.62
C GLU A 44 1.50 2.77 9.24
N ASP A 45 0.50 3.31 8.57
CA ASP A 45 -0.89 3.30 9.05
C ASP A 45 -1.46 1.88 9.14
N LEU A 46 -1.20 1.03 8.15
CA LEU A 46 -1.58 -0.39 8.18
C LEU A 46 -0.88 -1.13 9.33
N LEU A 47 0.40 -0.85 9.59
CA LEU A 47 1.15 -1.46 10.69
C LEU A 47 0.61 -1.02 12.06
N ARG A 48 0.25 0.25 12.21
CA ARG A 48 -0.38 0.75 13.44
C ARG A 48 -1.71 0.04 13.68
N GLN A 49 -2.57 -0.06 12.67
CA GLN A 49 -3.83 -0.79 12.77
C GLN A 49 -3.62 -2.26 13.16
N ALA A 50 -2.67 -2.95 12.50
CA ALA A 50 -2.35 -4.33 12.82
C ALA A 50 -1.86 -4.50 14.28
N ARG A 51 -1.01 -3.60 14.76
CA ARG A 51 -0.51 -3.61 16.15
C ARG A 51 -1.61 -3.38 17.18
N LEU A 52 -2.56 -2.48 16.89
CA LEU A 52 -3.71 -2.22 17.76
C LEU A 52 -4.67 -3.41 17.86
N LEU A 53 -4.82 -4.16 16.77
CA LEU A 53 -5.73 -5.31 16.70
C LEU A 53 -5.10 -6.61 17.20
N THR A 54 -3.78 -6.77 17.08
CA THR A 54 -3.04 -7.94 17.58
C THR A 54 -3.43 -8.39 19.00
N PRO A 55 -3.46 -7.52 20.04
CA PRO A 55 -3.82 -7.95 21.38
C PRO A 55 -5.28 -8.43 21.50
N GLN A 56 -6.19 -7.87 20.68
CA GLN A 56 -7.60 -8.26 20.67
C GLN A 56 -7.82 -9.62 20.00
N LEU A 57 -6.92 -10.02 19.10
CA LEU A 57 -6.98 -11.31 18.41
C LEU A 57 -6.39 -12.46 19.26
N LYS A 58 -5.47 -12.18 20.20
CA LYS A 58 -4.81 -13.21 21.03
C LYS A 58 -5.77 -14.23 21.69
N PRO A 59 -6.92 -13.84 22.27
CA PRO A 59 -7.84 -14.78 22.91
C PRO A 59 -8.42 -15.83 21.96
N TYR A 60 -8.55 -15.49 20.67
CA TYR A 60 -9.11 -16.38 19.65
C TYR A 60 -8.08 -17.32 19.03
N LEU A 61 -6.79 -17.13 19.31
CA LEU A 61 -5.70 -17.92 18.73
C LEU A 61 -5.30 -19.13 19.60
N LYS A 62 -5.66 -19.13 20.90
CA LYS A 62 -5.31 -20.20 21.86
C LYS A 62 -6.45 -20.43 22.88
N PRO A 63 -7.34 -21.42 22.67
CA PRO A 63 -7.44 -22.32 21.52
C PRO A 63 -7.90 -21.59 20.24
N LEU A 64 -7.58 -22.15 19.07
CA LEU A 64 -7.96 -21.54 17.80
C LEU A 64 -9.49 -21.58 17.60
N GLN A 65 -10.13 -20.42 17.68
CA GLN A 65 -11.56 -20.23 17.48
C GLN A 65 -11.82 -19.54 16.14
N ALA A 66 -11.70 -20.30 15.04
CA ALA A 66 -11.75 -19.73 13.69
C ALA A 66 -13.08 -19.01 13.35
N ALA A 67 -14.23 -19.58 13.73
CA ALA A 67 -15.53 -18.95 13.43
C ALA A 67 -15.77 -17.65 14.23
N PRO A 68 -15.55 -17.60 15.56
CA PRO A 68 -15.60 -16.34 16.30
C PRO A 68 -14.58 -15.31 15.82
N LEU A 69 -13.37 -15.74 15.45
CA LEU A 69 -12.33 -14.88 14.90
C LEU A 69 -12.76 -14.22 13.57
N ASP A 70 -13.35 -15.00 12.67
CA ASP A 70 -13.85 -14.51 11.38
C ASP A 70 -14.98 -13.48 11.56
N LEU A 71 -15.94 -13.77 12.45
CA LEU A 71 -17.00 -12.82 12.80
C LEU A 71 -16.45 -11.53 13.41
N PHE A 72 -15.46 -11.64 14.29
CA PHE A 72 -14.79 -10.49 14.88
C PHE A 72 -14.08 -9.64 13.82
N CYS A 73 -13.32 -10.27 12.92
CA CYS A 73 -12.66 -9.58 11.80
C CYS A 73 -13.66 -8.84 10.92
N LYS A 74 -14.76 -9.50 10.52
CA LYS A 74 -15.83 -8.89 9.71
C LYS A 74 -16.52 -7.73 10.45
N HIS A 75 -16.72 -7.85 11.76
CA HIS A 75 -17.38 -6.82 12.55
C HIS A 75 -16.52 -5.56 12.70
N ILE A 76 -15.26 -5.71 13.12
CA ILE A 76 -14.36 -4.56 13.33
C ILE A 76 -14.04 -3.87 12.01
N MET A 77 -13.81 -4.64 10.95
CA MET A 77 -13.40 -4.08 9.67
C MET A 77 -14.57 -3.56 8.84
N ARG A 78 -15.83 -3.75 9.27
CA ARG A 78 -17.02 -3.33 8.51
C ARG A 78 -17.02 -1.86 8.11
N ASN A 79 -16.54 -1.00 9.00
CA ASN A 79 -16.47 0.46 8.79
C ASN A 79 -15.05 0.93 8.50
N VAL A 80 -14.12 0.00 8.29
CA VAL A 80 -12.73 0.28 7.97
C VAL A 80 -12.53 -0.07 6.50
N HIS A 81 -12.11 0.89 5.69
CA HIS A 81 -11.81 0.67 4.26
C HIS A 81 -10.49 -0.09 4.04
N THR A 82 -10.19 -1.07 4.90
CA THR A 82 -8.99 -1.89 4.89
C THR A 82 -9.40 -3.35 4.99
N ARG A 83 -8.92 -4.18 4.06
CA ARG A 83 -9.10 -5.63 4.16
C ARG A 83 -8.13 -6.22 5.18
N MET A 84 -8.64 -7.01 6.11
CA MET A 84 -7.84 -7.78 7.06
C MET A 84 -7.98 -9.27 6.81
N THR A 85 -6.86 -9.99 6.82
CA THR A 85 -6.81 -11.44 6.68
C THR A 85 -5.90 -12.02 7.76
N VAL A 86 -6.37 -13.03 8.49
CA VAL A 86 -5.56 -13.78 9.46
C VAL A 86 -5.10 -15.09 8.83
N VAL A 87 -3.79 -15.27 8.75
CA VAL A 87 -3.14 -16.41 8.10
C VAL A 87 -2.31 -17.18 9.12
N LEU A 88 -2.47 -18.51 9.15
CA LEU A 88 -1.67 -19.39 10.00
C LEU A 88 -0.26 -19.61 9.41
N THR A 89 0.64 -20.17 10.22
CA THR A 89 2.02 -20.47 9.80
C THR A 89 2.12 -21.45 8.62
N ASN A 90 1.08 -22.26 8.39
CA ASN A 90 0.96 -23.14 7.22
C ASN A 90 0.33 -22.45 5.98
N GLY A 91 0.14 -21.14 6.05
CA GLY A 91 -0.47 -20.30 5.00
C GLY A 91 -1.99 -20.41 4.88
N ARG A 92 -2.66 -21.22 5.71
CA ARG A 92 -4.12 -21.32 5.70
C ARG A 92 -4.75 -20.04 6.24
N VAL A 93 -5.69 -19.48 5.48
CA VAL A 93 -6.52 -18.36 5.92
C VAL A 93 -7.57 -18.87 6.91
N VAL A 94 -7.67 -18.23 8.08
CA VAL A 94 -8.64 -18.61 9.14
C VAL A 94 -9.70 -17.55 9.40
N ALA A 95 -9.46 -16.31 8.96
CA ALA A 95 -10.41 -15.20 9.03
C ALA A 95 -10.10 -14.19 7.93
N ASP A 96 -11.13 -13.58 7.36
CA ASP A 96 -11.01 -12.52 6.33
C ASP A 96 -12.19 -11.55 6.44
N SER A 97 -11.92 -10.25 6.35
CA SER A 97 -12.98 -9.22 6.46
C SER A 97 -13.92 -9.16 5.26
N ASP A 98 -13.48 -9.60 4.08
CA ASP A 98 -14.17 -9.35 2.81
C ASP A 98 -14.77 -10.64 2.24
N ALA A 99 -14.08 -11.77 2.41
CA ALA A 99 -14.44 -13.06 1.82
C ALA A 99 -14.67 -14.14 2.90
N ASP A 100 -15.24 -15.27 2.49
CA ASP A 100 -15.24 -16.47 3.33
C ASP A 100 -13.82 -17.10 3.32
N PRO A 101 -13.16 -17.25 4.48
CA PRO A 101 -11.86 -17.91 4.60
C PRO A 101 -11.79 -19.30 3.94
N ARG A 102 -12.91 -20.03 3.91
CA ARG A 102 -13.00 -21.38 3.34
C ARG A 102 -12.91 -21.41 1.82
N MET A 103 -13.25 -20.29 1.18
CA MET A 103 -13.20 -20.13 -0.28
C MET A 103 -11.84 -19.58 -0.76
N LEU A 104 -11.00 -19.12 0.17
CA LEU A 104 -9.70 -18.57 -0.14
C LEU A 104 -8.65 -19.68 -0.29
N LYS A 105 -7.81 -19.55 -1.32
CA LYS A 105 -6.63 -20.40 -1.49
C LYS A 105 -5.65 -20.18 -0.33
N ASN A 106 -4.83 -21.17 -0.06
CA ASN A 106 -3.69 -21.03 0.82
C ASN A 106 -2.79 -19.86 0.35
N HIS A 107 -2.25 -19.07 1.27
CA HIS A 107 -1.41 -17.90 1.01
C HIS A 107 0.08 -18.14 1.32
N ALA A 108 0.50 -19.39 1.54
CA ALA A 108 1.89 -19.75 1.85
C ALA A 108 2.90 -19.31 0.76
N ASP A 109 2.45 -19.18 -0.48
CA ASP A 109 3.25 -18.78 -1.64
C ASP A 109 3.44 -17.26 -1.76
N ARG A 110 2.72 -16.47 -0.95
CA ARG A 110 2.80 -15.02 -1.02
C ARG A 110 4.13 -14.53 -0.44
N PRO A 111 4.90 -13.67 -1.14
CA PRO A 111 6.21 -13.20 -0.69
C PRO A 111 6.15 -12.45 0.65
N GLU A 112 5.07 -11.73 0.91
CA GLU A 112 4.86 -11.06 2.21
C GLU A 112 4.64 -12.06 3.36
N ILE A 113 4.03 -13.22 3.10
CA ILE A 113 3.80 -14.25 4.12
C ILE A 113 5.10 -15.01 4.38
N ILE A 114 5.82 -15.41 3.33
CA ILE A 114 7.11 -16.11 3.43
C ILE A 114 8.09 -15.28 4.27
N THR A 115 8.18 -13.98 3.99
CA THR A 115 9.07 -13.08 4.73
C THR A 115 8.57 -12.87 6.17
N ALA A 116 7.26 -12.74 6.40
CA ALA A 116 6.69 -12.60 7.74
C ALA A 116 6.98 -13.78 8.65
N LEU A 117 7.03 -15.00 8.11
CA LEU A 117 7.38 -16.21 8.86
C LEU A 117 8.83 -16.23 9.37
N THR A 118 9.70 -15.38 8.83
CA THR A 118 11.07 -15.19 9.36
C THR A 118 11.12 -14.30 10.60
N GLY A 119 9.98 -13.76 11.05
CA GLY A 119 9.87 -12.86 12.20
C GLY A 119 10.04 -11.38 11.87
N SER A 120 10.12 -11.03 10.59
CA SER A 120 10.25 -9.64 10.12
C SER A 120 8.95 -9.12 9.49
N VAL A 121 8.69 -7.83 9.58
CA VAL A 121 7.53 -7.22 8.90
C VAL A 121 7.80 -7.11 7.40
N ALA A 122 6.90 -7.65 6.60
CA ALA A 122 6.99 -7.64 5.14
C ALA A 122 5.83 -6.90 4.48
N THR A 123 6.04 -6.44 3.25
CA THR A 123 5.01 -5.76 2.46
C THR A 123 5.23 -6.08 0.99
N SER A 124 4.14 -6.30 0.25
CA SER A 124 4.17 -6.43 -1.21
C SER A 124 3.14 -5.46 -1.81
N LEU A 125 3.57 -4.69 -2.81
CA LEU A 125 2.67 -3.86 -3.60
C LEU A 125 2.24 -4.68 -4.82
N ARG A 126 0.93 -4.80 -5.02
CA ARG A 126 0.34 -5.39 -6.21
C ARG A 126 -0.51 -4.31 -6.87
N LEU A 127 -0.40 -4.15 -8.19
CA LEU A 127 -1.47 -3.46 -8.91
C LEU A 127 -2.65 -4.44 -8.95
N SER A 128 -3.79 -3.98 -8.45
CA SER A 128 -5.07 -4.62 -8.76
C SER A 128 -5.27 -4.51 -10.27
N GLU A 129 -5.49 -5.63 -10.94
CA GLU A 129 -5.95 -5.64 -12.34
C GLU A 129 -7.34 -5.01 -12.48
#